data_AF-A0A936K9U7-F1
#
_entry.id   AF-A0A936K9U7-F1
#
_cell.length_a   1.000
_cell.length_b   1.000
_cell.length_c   1.000
_cell.angle_alpha   90.00
_cell.angle_beta   90.00
_cell.angle_gamma   90.00
#
_symmetry.space_group_name_H-M   'P 1'
#
loop_
_entity.id
_entity.type
_entity.pdbx_description
1 polymer ?
#
loop_
_entity_poly.entity_id
_entity_poly.type
_entity_poly.pdbx_seq_one_letter_code
_entity_poly.pdbx_strand_id
1 'polypeptide(L)' 'MDFRKGPDALAALVSADYGGDPYSGVTYVFRAKRADRNKLVWWTAPACA' A
#
# COMPACT_ATOMS: atom_id res chain seq x y z
N MET A 1 -11.70 -1.01 3.49
CA MET A 1 -10.32 -1.46 3.74
C MET A 1 -10.20 -2.02 5.14
N ASP A 2 -9.58 -3.19 5.30
CA ASP A 2 -9.32 -3.76 6.62
C ASP A 2 -8.01 -3.20 7.17
N PHE A 3 -8.11 -2.24 8.09
CA PHE A 3 -6.96 -1.58 8.70
C PHE A 3 -6.21 -2.45 9.71
N ARG A 4 -6.69 -3.67 9.99
CA ARG A 4 -5.96 -4.68 10.76
C ARG A 4 -4.89 -5.38 9.90
N LYS A 5 -4.99 -5.31 8.56
CA LYS A 5 -3.99 -5.87 7.65
C LYS A 5 -2.65 -5.12 7.76
N GLY A 6 -1.56 -5.88 7.83
CA GLY A 6 -0.19 -5.36 7.79
C GLY A 6 0.20 -4.81 6.41
N PRO A 7 1.38 -4.18 6.29
CA PRO A 7 1.89 -3.63 5.04
C PRO A 7 1.97 -4.67 3.90
N ASP A 8 2.40 -5.91 4.18
CA ASP A 8 2.49 -6.97 3.16
C ASP A 8 1.11 -7.36 2.61
N ALA A 9 0.13 -7.47 3.49
CA ALA A 9 -1.24 -7.79 3.11
C ALA A 9 -1.92 -6.62 2.36
N LEU A 10 -1.43 -5.38 2.52
CA LEU A 10 -1.85 -4.23 1.72
C LEU A 10 -1.19 -4.25 0.33
N ALA A 11 0.10 -4.55 0.24
CA ALA A 11 0.81 -4.71 -1.03
C ALA A 11 0.20 -5.84 -1.88
N ALA A 12 -0.14 -6.97 -1.27
CA ALA A 12 -0.85 -8.06 -1.94
C ALA A 12 -2.24 -7.63 -2.46
N LEU A 13 -2.89 -6.67 -1.79
CA LEU A 13 -4.17 -6.12 -2.20
C LEU A 13 -4.04 -5.20 -3.42
N VAL A 14 -2.93 -4.45 -3.50
CA VAL A 14 -2.59 -3.63 -4.68
C VAL A 14 -2.43 -4.50 -5.92
N SER A 15 -1.69 -5.60 -5.79
CA SER A 15 -1.48 -6.51 -6.92
C SER A 15 -2.73 -7.31 -7.28
N ALA A 16 -3.50 -7.79 -6.29
CA ALA A 16 -4.68 -8.63 -6.54
C ALA A 16 -5.93 -7.87 -6.99
N ASP A 17 -6.29 -6.78 -6.31
CA ASP A 17 -7.56 -6.08 -6.54
C ASP A 17 -7.39 -4.82 -7.39
N TYR A 18 -6.27 -4.10 -7.26
CA TYR A 18 -6.02 -2.86 -8.00
C TYR A 18 -5.24 -3.06 -9.30
N GLY A 19 -4.65 -4.25 -9.51
CA GLY A 19 -3.84 -4.58 -10.69
C GLY A 19 -2.58 -3.71 -10.83
N GLY A 20 -2.16 -3.06 -9.75
CA GLY A 20 -0.97 -2.21 -9.73
C GLY A 20 0.26 -2.95 -9.24
N ASP A 21 1.43 -2.39 -9.51
CA ASP A 21 2.68 -2.84 -8.91
C ASP A 21 2.93 -2.04 -7.61
N PRO A 22 2.96 -2.69 -6.42
CA PRO A 22 3.30 -2.03 -5.16
C PRO A 22 4.79 -1.65 -5.05
N TYR A 23 5.66 -2.17 -5.91
CA TYR A 23 7.10 -1.95 -5.88
C TYR A 23 7.60 -0.99 -6.98
N SER A 24 6.71 -0.43 -7.80
CA SER A 24 7.07 0.45 -8.90
C SER A 24 7.41 1.90 -8.48
N GLY A 25 7.54 2.17 -7.18
CA GLY A 25 7.73 3.52 -6.63
C GLY A 25 6.44 4.35 -6.55
N VAL A 26 5.28 3.74 -6.80
CA VAL A 26 3.97 4.36 -6.60
C VAL A 26 3.58 4.30 -5.12
N THR A 27 3.05 5.40 -4.61
CA THR A 27 2.55 5.50 -3.24
C THR A 27 1.05 5.22 -3.21
N TYR A 28 0.65 4.16 -2.51
CA TYR A 28 -0.75 3.77 -2.35
C TYR A 28 -1.29 4.25 -1.01
N VAL A 29 -2.34 5.08 -1.06
CA VAL A 29 -3.03 5.62 0.12
C VAL A 29 -4.31 4.84 0.37
N PHE A 30 -4.41 4.21 1.54
CA PHE A 30 -5.62 3.53 1.99
C PHE A 30 -6.34 4.38 3.01
N ARG A 31 -7.62 4.68 2.75
CA ARG A 31 -8.49 5.46 3.65
C ARG A 31 -9.52 4.56 4.33
N ALA A 32 -9.72 4.77 5.63
CA ALA A 32 -10.76 4.08 6.39
C ALA A 32 -12.14 4.56 5.96
N LYS A 33 -13.12 3.66 5.97
CA LYS A 33 -14.50 4.01 5.59
C LYS A 33 -15.08 5.12 6.48
N ARG A 34 -14.68 5.17 7.76
CA ARG A 34 -15.05 6.23 8.71
C ARG A 34 -14.18 7.49 8.61
N ALA A 35 -13.26 7.55 7.64
CA ALA A 35 -12.35 8.65 7.38
C ALA A 35 -11.45 9.08 8.57
N ASP A 36 -11.40 8.27 9.62
CA ASP A 36 -10.65 8.49 10.85
C ASP A 36 -9.16 8.15 10.70
N ARG A 37 -8.83 7.26 9.75
CA ARG A 37 -7.49 6.70 9.59
C ARG A 37 -7.10 6.56 8.13
N ASN A 38 -5.82 6.81 7.89
CA ASN A 38 -5.11 6.64 6.63
C ASN A 38 -3.88 5.76 6.86
N LYS A 39 -3.56 4.92 5.87
CA LYS A 39 -2.38 4.05 5.87
C LYS A 39 -1.74 4.12 4.50
N LEU A 40 -0.42 4.24 4.47
CA LEU A 40 0.35 4.43 3.24
C LEU A 40 1.25 3.22 3.01
N VAL A 41 1.31 2.76 1.77
CA VAL A 41 2.33 1.79 1.32
C VAL A 41 3.10 2.44 0.19
N TRP A 42 4.41 2.50 0.33
CA TRP A 42 5.32 3.01 -0.70
C TRP A 42 6.59 2.16 -0.68
N TRP A 43 7.19 1.99 -1.85
CA TRP A 43 8.47 1.30 -2.00
C TRP A 43 9.56 2.33 -2.29
N THR A 44 10.63 2.29 -1.50
CA THR A 44 11.90 2.94 -1.86
C THR A 44 12.77 1.89 -2.52
N ALA A 45 13.26 2.18 -3.73
CA ALA A 45 14.38 1.43 -4.24
C ALA A 45 15.59 1.67 -3.31
N PRO A 46 16.45 0.66 -3.05
CA PRO A 46 17.72 0.92 -2.39
C PRO A 46 18.49 1.94 -3.22
N ALA A 47 19.00 2.99 -2.56
CA ALA A 47 19.92 3.91 -3.22
C ALA A 47 21.07 3.09 -3.82
N CYS A 48 21.41 3.35 -5.08
CA CYS A 48 22.57 2.75 -5.72
C CYS A 48 23.79 3.01 -4.82
N ALA A 49 24.34 1.95 -4.24
CA ALA A 49 25.63 1.97 -3.56
C ALA A 49 26.76 2.09 -4.61
#